data_AF-Q82JH7-F1
#
_entry.id   AF-Q82JH7-F1
#
_cell.length_a   1.000
_cell.length_b   1.000
_cell.length_c   1.000
_cell.angle_alpha   90.00
_cell.angle_beta   90.00
_cell.angle_gamma   90.00
#
_symmetry.space_group_name_H-M   'P 1'
#
loop_
_entity.id
_entity.type
_entity.pdbx_description
1 polymer ?
#
loop_
_entity_poly.entity_id
_entity_poly.type
_entity_poly.pdbx_seq_one_letter_code
_entity_poly.pdbx_strand_id
1 'polypeptide(L)'
;MHEELFEELRGAGFTVAAGELGENVTTRGIDLLGLPTGALLHIGDEAVVEVTGLRNPCAQIDTFQKGLLKQVVGSDDGAVAFKSGIMSVVRAGGVVRPGDSIEVELPDGPHLPLRTV
;
A
#
# COMPACT_ATOMS: atom_id res chain seq x y z
N MET A 1 -0.96 -2.74 -1.99
CA MET A 1 -0.95 -1.56 -2.91
C MET A 1 -2.38 -1.10 -3.12
N HIS A 2 -2.60 0.15 -3.53
CA HIS A 2 -3.93 0.69 -3.85
C HIS A 2 -4.02 0.95 -5.36
N GLU A 3 -5.09 0.50 -6.01
CA GLU A 3 -5.32 0.59 -7.46
C GLU A 3 -5.33 2.05 -7.95
N GLU A 4 -5.71 2.98 -7.09
CA GLU A 4 -5.74 4.42 -7.35
C GLU A 4 -4.35 4.95 -7.73
N LEU A 5 -3.27 4.37 -7.19
CA LEU A 5 -1.91 4.71 -7.63
C LEU A 5 -1.70 4.36 -9.09
N PHE A 6 -2.19 3.21 -9.55
CA PHE A 6 -1.99 2.77 -10.93
C PHE A 6 -2.75 3.67 -11.91
N GLU A 7 -3.92 4.16 -11.50
CA GLU A 7 -4.65 5.17 -12.27
C GLU A 7 -3.88 6.50 -12.34
N GLU A 8 -3.29 6.96 -11.24
CA GLU A 8 -2.40 8.14 -11.21
C GLU A 8 -1.21 7.95 -12.16
N LEU A 9 -0.52 6.81 -12.04
CA LEU A 9 0.65 6.46 -12.85
C LEU A 9 0.32 6.38 -14.35
N ARG A 10 -0.85 5.86 -14.70
CA ARG A 10 -1.36 5.84 -16.08
C ARG A 10 -1.55 7.24 -16.62
N GLY A 11 -2.05 8.18 -15.81
CA GLY A 11 -2.11 9.61 -16.16
C GLY A 11 -0.73 10.22 -16.44
N ALA A 12 0.32 9.71 -15.77
CA ALA A 12 1.71 10.10 -15.99
C ALA A 12 2.43 9.32 -17.11
N GLY A 13 1.73 8.45 -17.84
CA GLY A 13 2.28 7.69 -18.97
C GLY A 13 2.91 6.34 -18.60
N PHE A 14 2.72 5.86 -17.36
CA PHE A 14 3.21 4.56 -16.90
C PHE A 14 2.05 3.55 -16.86
N THR A 15 2.21 2.37 -17.45
CA THR A 15 1.19 1.32 -17.39
C THR A 15 1.66 0.29 -16.39
N VAL A 16 0.92 0.13 -15.31
CA VAL A 16 1.22 -0.79 -14.21
C VAL A 16 -0.04 -1.58 -13.89
N ALA A 17 0.08 -2.90 -13.90
CA ALA A 17 -0.95 -3.85 -13.50
C ALA A 17 -0.71 -4.38 -12.08
N ALA A 18 -1.74 -5.00 -11.50
CA ALA A 18 -1.65 -5.65 -10.19
C ALA A 18 -0.50 -6.69 -10.15
N GLY A 19 0.33 -6.59 -9.12
CA GLY A 19 1.50 -7.42 -8.87
C GLY A 19 2.80 -6.92 -9.52
N GLU A 20 2.75 -5.99 -10.46
CA GLU A 20 3.93 -5.56 -11.22
C GLU A 20 4.91 -4.72 -10.40
N LEU A 21 4.46 -4.08 -9.31
CA LEU A 21 5.35 -3.37 -8.39
C LEU A 21 5.84 -4.27 -7.23
N GLY A 22 5.55 -5.57 -7.29
CA GLY A 22 5.97 -6.56 -6.32
C GLY A 22 5.09 -6.63 -5.07
N GLU A 23 3.89 -6.06 -5.09
CA GLU A 23 2.92 -6.24 -4.03
C GLU A 23 2.27 -7.62 -4.06
N ASN A 24 1.88 -8.13 -2.89
CA ASN A 24 1.12 -9.38 -2.79
C ASN A 24 -0.38 -9.16 -2.99
N VAL A 25 -0.91 -8.00 -2.56
CA VAL A 25 -2.33 -7.66 -2.62
C VAL A 25 -2.50 -6.25 -3.17
N THR A 26 -3.33 -6.12 -4.20
CA THR A 26 -3.83 -4.84 -4.73
C THR A 26 -5.24 -4.63 -4.20
N THR A 27 -5.46 -3.48 -3.58
CA THR A 27 -6.72 -3.06 -2.97
C THR A 27 -7.33 -1.91 -3.76
N ARG A 28 -8.60 -1.60 -3.51
CA ARG A 28 -9.31 -0.47 -4.12
C ARG A 28 -10.29 0.10 -3.11
N GLY A 29 -10.45 1.42 -3.11
CA GLY A 29 -11.41 2.14 -2.28
C GLY A 29 -10.99 2.29 -0.82
N ILE A 30 -9.70 2.08 -0.53
CA ILE A 30 -9.14 2.14 0.83
C ILE A 30 -7.97 3.11 0.81
N ASP A 31 -8.03 4.13 1.67
CA ASP A 31 -6.90 5.02 1.91
C ASP A 31 -5.84 4.31 2.76
N LEU A 32 -5.07 3.42 2.14
CA LEU A 32 -4.02 2.64 2.81
C LEU A 32 -2.93 3.53 3.42
N LEU A 33 -2.61 4.66 2.78
CA LEU A 33 -1.50 5.53 3.20
C LEU A 33 -1.90 6.39 4.42
N GLY A 34 -3.18 6.71 4.56
CA GLY A 34 -3.76 7.41 5.70
C GLY A 34 -4.07 6.53 6.92
N LEU A 35 -3.94 5.20 6.81
CA LEU A 35 -4.16 4.31 7.95
C LEU A 35 -3.14 4.56 9.07
N PRO A 36 -3.51 4.39 10.35
CA PRO A 36 -2.55 4.44 11.42
C PRO A 36 -1.66 3.19 11.49
N THR A 37 -0.47 3.37 12.05
CA THR A 37 0.37 2.23 12.47
C THR A 37 -0.42 1.36 13.45
N GLY A 38 -0.45 0.04 13.21
CA GLY A 38 -1.21 -0.90 14.03
C GLY A 38 -2.65 -1.13 13.57
N ALA A 39 -3.13 -0.47 12.51
CA ALA A 39 -4.42 -0.82 11.90
C ALA A 39 -4.42 -2.29 11.45
N LEU A 40 -5.55 -2.98 11.63
CA LEU A 40 -5.74 -4.33 11.13
C LEU A 40 -6.58 -4.31 9.86
N LEU A 41 -6.12 -5.06 8.85
CA LEU A 41 -6.87 -5.34 7.64
C LEU A 41 -7.35 -6.78 7.72
N HIS A 42 -8.65 -6.95 7.86
CA HIS A 42 -9.33 -8.24 7.77
C HIS A 42 -9.64 -8.48 6.29
N ILE A 43 -9.05 -9.52 5.70
CA ILE A 43 -9.12 -9.82 4.28
C ILE A 43 -9.81 -11.16 4.10
N GLY A 44 -10.96 -11.15 3.43
CA GLY A 44 -11.80 -12.34 3.30
C GLY A 44 -12.30 -12.84 4.66
N ASP A 45 -12.42 -14.15 4.80
CA ASP A 45 -13.09 -14.75 5.97
C ASP A 45 -12.18 -14.86 7.22
N GLU A 46 -10.87 -15.01 7.04
CA GLU A 46 -9.95 -15.45 8.11
C GLU A 46 -8.64 -14.65 8.20
N ALA A 47 -8.15 -14.08 7.09
CA ALA A 47 -6.81 -13.51 7.07
C ALA A 47 -6.81 -12.12 7.72
N VAL A 48 -5.87 -11.90 8.64
CA VAL A 48 -5.70 -10.60 9.30
C VAL A 48 -4.24 -10.19 9.21
N VAL A 49 -4.00 -8.99 8.66
CA VAL A 49 -2.68 -8.38 8.62
C VAL A 49 -2.67 -7.06 9.39
N GLU A 50 -1.60 -6.81 10.15
CA GLU A 50 -1.40 -5.53 10.83
C GLU A 50 -0.48 -4.63 10.00
N VAL A 51 -0.93 -3.39 9.78
CA VAL A 51 -0.16 -2.36 9.08
C VAL A 51 1.01 -1.90 9.95
N THR A 52 2.24 -2.05 9.42
CA THR A 52 3.47 -1.70 10.15
C THR A 52 4.13 -0.42 9.66
N GLY A 53 3.86 0.00 8.43
CA GLY A 53 4.46 1.21 7.87
C GLY A 53 4.25 1.39 6.39
N LEU A 54 4.78 2.48 5.85
CA LEU A 54 4.86 2.73 4.42
C LEU A 54 5.96 1.85 3.82
N ARG A 55 5.71 1.27 2.65
CA ARG A 55 6.76 0.58 1.91
C ARG A 55 7.80 1.59 1.45
N ASN A 56 9.07 1.35 1.76
CA ASN A 56 10.18 2.10 1.18
C ASN A 56 10.39 1.68 -0.29
N PRO A 57 10.19 2.56 -1.27
CA PRO A 57 10.40 2.24 -2.68
C PRO A 57 11.90 2.04 -2.96
N CYS A 58 12.21 1.08 -3.83
CA CYS A 58 13.59 0.72 -4.16
C CYS A 58 13.89 0.88 -5.66
N ALA A 59 15.18 0.81 -6.02
CA ALA A 59 15.63 0.95 -7.40
C ALA A 59 15.02 -0.07 -8.37
N GLN A 60 14.49 -1.20 -7.88
CA GLN A 60 13.83 -2.20 -8.73
C GLN A 60 12.60 -1.64 -9.46
N ILE A 61 11.94 -0.61 -8.90
CA ILE A 61 10.81 0.07 -9.55
C ILE A 61 11.27 0.73 -10.86
N ASP A 62 12.44 1.38 -10.86
CA ASP A 62 13.02 1.98 -12.07
C ASP A 62 13.59 0.94 -13.04
N THR A 63 14.00 -0.23 -12.54
CA THR A 63 14.36 -1.38 -13.39
C THR A 63 13.15 -1.93 -14.12
N PHE A 64 11.98 -1.96 -13.47
CA PHE A 64 10.72 -2.36 -14.11
C PHE A 64 10.29 -1.36 -15.19
N GLN A 65 10.21 -0.07 -14.84
CA GLN A 65 9.94 0.99 -15.81
C GLN A 65 10.71 2.26 -15.45
N LYS A 66 11.62 2.68 -16.34
CA LYS A 66 12.52 3.81 -16.09
C LYS A 66 11.75 5.10 -15.78
N GLY A 67 12.05 5.73 -14.65
CA GLY A 67 11.46 6.99 -14.22
C GLY A 67 10.24 6.85 -13.32
N LEU A 68 9.76 5.62 -13.11
CA LEU A 68 8.61 5.32 -12.28
C LEU A 68 8.87 5.58 -10.79
N LEU A 69 10.10 5.39 -10.32
CA LEU A 69 10.47 5.65 -8.93
C LEU A 69 10.18 7.09 -8.51
N LYS A 70 10.38 8.05 -9.43
CA LYS A 70 10.10 9.47 -9.18
C LYS A 70 8.61 9.80 -9.10
N GLN A 71 7.74 8.93 -9.60
CA GLN A 71 6.29 9.12 -9.51
C GLN A 71 5.74 8.61 -8.17
N VAL A 72 6.36 7.57 -7.61
CA VAL A 72 5.94 6.97 -6.33
C VAL A 72 6.62 7.58 -5.11
N VAL A 73 7.66 8.39 -5.32
CA VAL A 73 8.28 9.27 -4.32
C VAL A 73 7.94 10.70 -4.67
N GLY A 74 6.92 11.24 -4.01
CA GLY A 74 6.45 12.61 -4.20
C GLY A 74 6.93 13.56 -3.11
N SER A 75 6.41 14.78 -3.18
CA SER A 75 6.44 15.72 -2.06
C SER A 75 5.01 16.13 -1.73
N ASP A 76 4.70 16.14 -0.43
CA ASP A 76 3.42 16.61 0.10
C ASP A 76 3.72 17.58 1.26
N ASP A 77 3.20 18.80 1.18
CA ASP A 77 3.47 19.90 2.13
C ASP A 77 4.95 20.07 2.55
N GLY A 78 5.87 19.85 1.59
CA GLY A 78 7.31 19.97 1.81
C GLY A 78 7.97 18.78 2.51
N ALA A 79 7.18 17.75 2.88
CA ALA A 79 7.67 16.44 3.30
C ALA A 79 7.79 15.50 2.09
N VAL A 80 8.62 14.46 2.23
CA VAL A 80 8.69 13.37 1.24
C VAL A 80 7.48 12.47 1.42
N ALA A 81 6.74 12.24 0.34
CA ALA A 81 5.55 11.39 0.33
C ALA A 81 5.87 10.07 -0.37
N PHE A 82 5.54 8.95 0.28
CA PHE A 82 5.75 7.60 -0.26
C PHE A 82 4.40 7.01 -0.66
N LYS A 83 4.21 6.79 -1.96
CA LYS A 83 2.95 6.29 -2.50
C LYS A 83 2.96 4.79 -2.78
N SER A 84 4.11 4.12 -2.67
CA SER A 84 4.31 2.72 -3.05
C SER A 84 3.65 1.67 -2.14
N GLY A 85 2.56 2.03 -1.45
CA GLY A 85 1.79 1.15 -0.58
C GLY A 85 2.36 1.03 0.83
N ILE A 86 1.85 0.03 1.56
CA ILE A 86 2.18 -0.25 2.95
C ILE A 86 2.88 -1.61 3.08
N MET A 87 3.57 -1.79 4.20
CA MET A 87 4.02 -3.07 4.69
C MET A 87 3.12 -3.53 5.84
N SER A 88 3.03 -4.84 6.00
CA SER A 88 2.20 -5.45 7.05
C SER A 88 2.80 -6.76 7.52
N VAL A 89 2.37 -7.21 8.70
CA VAL A 89 2.69 -8.54 9.24
C VAL A 89 1.42 -9.35 9.41
N VAL A 90 1.50 -10.65 9.17
CA VAL A 90 0.35 -11.55 9.36
C VAL A 90 0.10 -11.75 10.86
N ARG A 91 -1.12 -11.43 11.32
CA ARG A 91 -1.60 -11.71 12.67
C ARG A 91 -2.42 -12.98 12.73
N ALA A 92 -3.24 -13.23 11.72
CA ALA A 92 -3.94 -14.49 11.50
C ALA A 92 -3.81 -14.90 10.03
N GLY A 93 -3.41 -16.15 9.79
CA GLY A 93 -3.34 -16.71 8.44
C GLY A 93 -4.71 -17.18 7.97
N GLY A 94 -4.94 -17.12 6.66
CA GLY A 94 -6.18 -17.54 6.01
C GLY A 94 -6.01 -17.57 4.50
N VAL A 95 -7.01 -18.10 3.80
CA VAL A 95 -7.00 -18.08 2.32
C VAL A 95 -7.53 -16.75 1.83
N VAL A 96 -6.71 -16.01 1.09
CA VAL A 96 -7.10 -14.77 0.39
C VAL A 96 -7.33 -15.05 -1.09
N ARG A 97 -8.42 -14.53 -1.65
CA ARG A 97 -8.81 -14.66 -3.06
C ARG A 97 -9.06 -13.29 -3.70
N PRO A 98 -8.86 -13.15 -5.02
CA PRO A 98 -9.28 -11.95 -5.73
C PRO A 98 -10.77 -11.67 -5.52
N GLY A 99 -11.10 -10.43 -5.15
CA GLY A 99 -12.47 -10.00 -4.89
C GLY A 99 -12.92 -10.12 -3.43
N ASP A 100 -12.07 -10.68 -2.54
CA ASP A 100 -12.36 -10.67 -1.11
C ASP A 100 -12.51 -9.24 -0.58
N SER A 101 -13.50 -9.04 0.30
CA SER A 101 -13.68 -7.78 1.00
C SER A 101 -12.54 -7.53 1.97
N ILE A 102 -12.28 -6.25 2.22
CA ILE A 102 -11.31 -5.81 3.21
C ILE A 102 -12.02 -4.90 4.20
N GLU A 103 -12.01 -5.28 5.47
CA GLU A 103 -12.49 -4.45 6.57
C GLU A 103 -11.30 -3.88 7.33
N VAL A 104 -11.39 -2.60 7.69
CA VAL A 104 -10.35 -1.88 8.42
C VAL A 104 -10.77 -1.74 9.87
N GLU A 105 -9.94 -2.24 10.77
CA GLU A 105 -10.06 -2.02 12.21
C GLU A 105 -8.93 -1.10 12.67
N LEU A 106 -9.31 0.00 13.34
CA LEU A 106 -8.36 1.00 13.83
C LEU A 106 -7.89 0.62 15.25
N PRO A 107 -6.60 0.86 15.58
CA PRO A 107 -6.10 0.60 16.91
C PRO A 107 -6.69 1.59 17.93
N ASP A 108 -6.71 1.18 19.19
CA ASP A 108 -7.08 2.02 20.32
C ASP A 108 -6.11 3.20 20.52
N GLY A 109 -6.62 4.32 21.02
CA GLY A 109 -5.82 5.47 21.42
C GLY A 109 -5.32 6.32 20.24
N PRO A 110 -4.35 7.23 20.47
CA PRO A 110 -3.98 8.20 19.46
C PRO A 110 -3.36 7.50 18.25
N HIS A 111 -3.92 7.79 17.08
CA HIS A 111 -3.46 7.26 15.81
C HIS A 111 -2.10 7.84 15.42
N LEU A 112 -1.11 6.96 15.29
CA LEU A 112 0.22 7.32 14.84
C LEU A 112 0.31 7.18 13.32
N PRO A 113 0.76 8.22 12.59
CA PRO A 113 0.91 8.13 11.14
C PRO A 113 1.98 7.11 10.76
N LEU A 114 1.82 6.50 9.58
CA LEU A 114 2.80 5.55 9.07
C LEU A 114 4.14 6.23 8.78
N ARG A 115 5.21 5.45 8.97
CA ARG A 115 6.56 5.80 8.56
C ARG A 115 7.09 4.72 7.64
N THR A 116 8.11 5.04 6.85
CA THR A 116 8.81 4.04 6.04
C THR A 116 9.44 2.98 6.93
N VAL A 117 9.29 1.71 6.54
CA VAL A 117 9.93 0.55 7.17
C VAL A 117 10.83 -0.20 6.19
#